data_AF-A0A7W1L9Q6-F1
#
_entry.id   AF-A0A7W1L9Q6-F1
#
_cell.length_a   1.000
_cell.length_b   1.000
_cell.length_c   1.000
_cell.angle_alpha   90.00
_cell.angle_beta   90.00
_cell.angle_gamma   90.00
#
_symmetry.space_group_name_H-M   'P 1'
#
loop_
_entity.id
_entity.type
_entity.pdbx_description
1 polymer ?
#
loop_
_entity_poly.entity_id
_entity_poly.type
_entity_poly.pdbx_seq_one_letter_code
_entity_poly.pdbx_strand_id
1 'polypeptide(L)'
;GMTQALPSLEKIVPEKMAFLKQKQTEAMKNLPPELKRFQQQEKLWNPNSTAEEILAELPKLNEFEKAQAYPALTRKIAQIEDEERAKKLIEQIPDEKTRANATEQFESARINRTAKDGKLEEAKKLIGNLSKKKTQIQKLVALAMEFHKKNIEKDRETAANLMKDAKALINEFPEDEDEINDLMEVVKGYAVIDHVQAFRLFDPIVDQINDFVQATAILSKYNKRNRSFKKGELVMQVAGGGWENLLIYRYIGQMQLLGKADLNRMNLLTNKFQRVDARTIVKLYVAQGFLKVEKEGENQNFENSEEIYFSF
;
A
#
# COMPACT_ATOMS: atom_id res chain seq x y z
N GLY A 1 17.02 22.79 -23.89
CA GLY A 1 16.77 23.37 -25.23
C GLY A 1 17.90 23.21 -26.26
N MET A 2 19.03 22.54 -25.98
CA MET A 2 20.07 22.26 -27.00
C MET A 2 20.01 20.85 -27.60
N THR A 3 19.26 19.94 -26.98
CA THR A 3 19.18 18.52 -27.38
C THR A 3 18.37 18.29 -28.66
N GLN A 4 17.54 19.24 -29.08
CA GLN A 4 16.71 19.14 -30.29
C GLN A 4 17.39 19.71 -31.55
N ALA A 5 18.51 20.42 -31.44
CA ALA A 5 19.16 21.10 -32.58
C ALA A 5 20.34 20.32 -33.19
N LEU A 6 20.83 19.28 -32.53
CA LEU A 6 22.02 18.51 -32.94
C LEU A 6 21.89 17.76 -34.28
N PRO A 7 20.75 17.11 -34.63
CA PRO A 7 20.65 16.34 -35.89
C PRO A 7 20.64 17.22 -37.14
N SER A 8 20.10 18.43 -37.03
CA SER A 8 19.96 19.38 -38.14
C SER A 8 21.30 20.05 -38.50
N LEU A 9 22.21 20.18 -37.52
CA LEU A 9 23.55 20.75 -37.69
C LEU A 9 24.55 19.74 -38.29
N GLU A 10 24.35 18.44 -38.05
CA GLU A 10 25.21 17.35 -38.53
C GLU A 10 25.18 17.20 -40.07
N LYS A 11 24.08 17.61 -40.71
CA LYS A 11 23.96 17.63 -42.18
C LYS A 11 24.58 18.85 -42.86
N ILE A 12 24.78 19.96 -42.15
CA ILE A 12 25.15 21.25 -42.75
C ILE A 12 26.63 21.56 -42.55
N VAL A 13 27.22 21.23 -41.38
CA VAL A 13 28.66 21.45 -41.13
C VAL A 13 29.24 20.37 -40.18
N PRO A 14 29.71 19.22 -40.69
CA PRO A 14 30.22 18.11 -39.89
C PRO A 14 31.44 18.48 -39.01
N GLU A 15 32.34 19.32 -39.53
CA GLU A 15 33.53 19.77 -38.81
C GLU A 15 33.19 20.65 -37.58
N LYS A 16 32.13 21.47 -37.67
CA LYS A 16 31.66 22.27 -36.54
C LYS A 16 30.99 21.42 -35.46
N MET A 17 30.42 20.27 -35.83
CA MET A 17 29.85 19.32 -34.87
C MET A 17 30.92 18.59 -34.06
N ALA A 18 32.03 18.19 -34.70
CA ALA A 18 33.17 17.62 -33.97
C ALA A 18 33.77 18.65 -32.99
N PHE A 19 33.95 19.90 -33.44
CA PHE A 19 34.42 20.99 -32.58
C PHE A 19 33.44 21.33 -31.46
N LEU A 20 32.13 21.32 -31.71
CA LEU A 20 31.11 21.53 -30.68
C LEU A 20 31.07 20.38 -29.67
N LYS A 21 31.14 19.12 -30.11
CA LYS A 21 31.23 17.95 -29.22
C LYS A 21 32.51 18.03 -28.39
N GLN A 22 33.65 18.40 -28.99
CA GLN A 22 34.91 18.58 -28.28
C GLN A 22 34.84 19.72 -27.25
N LYS A 23 34.34 20.90 -27.64
CA LYS A 23 34.14 22.04 -26.72
C LYS A 23 33.13 21.72 -25.61
N GLN A 24 32.08 20.96 -25.90
CA GLN A 24 31.12 20.52 -24.90
C GLN A 24 31.76 19.54 -23.92
N THR A 25 32.59 18.62 -24.40
CA THR A 25 33.33 17.66 -23.56
C THR A 25 34.38 18.37 -22.69
N GLU A 26 35.07 19.37 -23.24
CA GLU A 26 36.02 20.23 -22.49
C GLU A 26 35.30 21.13 -21.48
N ALA A 27 34.18 21.73 -21.85
CA ALA A 27 33.34 22.51 -20.94
C ALA A 27 32.78 21.65 -19.81
N MET A 28 32.37 20.41 -20.10
CA MET A 28 31.93 19.45 -19.08
C MET A 28 33.06 19.02 -18.15
N LYS A 29 34.28 18.83 -18.66
CA LYS A 29 35.47 18.55 -17.84
C LYS A 29 35.80 19.69 -16.89
N ASN A 30 35.58 20.94 -17.30
CA ASN A 30 35.93 22.15 -16.54
C ASN A 30 34.74 22.77 -15.77
N LEU A 31 33.60 22.08 -15.64
CA LEU A 31 32.48 22.56 -14.82
C LEU A 31 32.94 22.77 -13.36
N PRO A 32 32.53 23.88 -12.72
CA PRO A 32 32.69 24.07 -11.29
C PRO A 32 32.15 22.87 -10.51
N PRO A 33 32.79 22.46 -9.39
CA PRO A 33 32.35 21.32 -8.58
C PRO A 33 30.87 21.37 -8.17
N GLU A 34 30.36 22.57 -7.94
CA GLU A 34 28.96 22.83 -7.58
C GLU A 34 27.99 22.49 -8.72
N LEU A 35 28.31 22.87 -9.95
CA LEU A 35 27.52 22.54 -11.14
C LEU A 35 27.60 21.05 -11.51
N LYS A 36 28.74 20.39 -11.28
CA LYS A 36 28.85 18.93 -11.44
C LYS A 36 27.96 18.18 -10.45
N ARG A 37 27.91 18.64 -9.19
CA ARG A 37 27.00 18.09 -8.17
C ARG A 37 25.54 18.32 -8.53
N PHE A 38 25.20 19.51 -9.00
CA PHE A 38 23.84 19.82 -9.45
C PHE A 38 23.38 18.90 -10.59
N GLN A 39 24.21 18.69 -11.62
CA GLN A 39 23.88 17.78 -12.72
C GLN A 39 23.78 16.31 -12.28
N GLN A 40 24.62 15.87 -11.34
CA GLN A 40 24.53 14.51 -10.78
C GLN A 40 23.25 14.31 -9.98
N GLN A 41 22.86 15.29 -9.16
CA GLN A 41 21.58 15.27 -8.45
C GLN A 41 20.40 15.29 -9.41
N GLU A 42 20.41 16.16 -10.43
CA GLU A 42 19.34 16.23 -11.45
C GLU A 42 19.18 14.89 -12.18
N LYS A 43 20.30 14.20 -12.45
CA LYS A 43 20.27 12.87 -13.05
C LYS A 43 19.64 11.85 -12.10
N LEU A 44 19.99 11.84 -10.81
CA LEU A 44 19.44 10.85 -9.86
C LEU A 44 17.91 10.92 -9.71
N TRP A 45 17.35 12.13 -9.79
CA TRP A 45 15.91 12.36 -9.71
C TRP A 45 15.20 12.30 -11.05
N ASN A 46 15.91 11.97 -12.13
CA ASN A 46 15.32 11.77 -13.43
C ASN A 46 14.44 10.50 -13.42
N PRO A 47 13.19 10.56 -13.91
CA PRO A 47 12.34 9.39 -14.05
C PRO A 47 12.94 8.24 -14.87
N ASN A 48 13.94 8.50 -15.71
CA ASN A 48 14.60 7.51 -16.56
C ASN A 48 15.84 6.86 -15.91
N SER A 49 16.22 7.28 -14.70
CA SER A 49 17.40 6.72 -14.03
C SER A 49 17.21 5.25 -13.67
N THR A 50 18.29 4.47 -13.81
CA THR A 50 18.25 3.04 -13.52
C THR A 50 18.49 2.75 -12.04
N ALA A 51 18.11 1.55 -11.60
CA ALA A 51 18.39 1.10 -10.25
C ALA A 51 19.91 1.07 -9.95
N GLU A 52 20.73 0.66 -10.92
CA GLU A 52 22.20 0.67 -10.81
C GLU A 52 22.75 2.06 -10.59
N GLU A 53 22.26 3.05 -11.35
CA GLU A 53 22.73 4.43 -11.25
C GLU A 53 22.42 5.02 -9.88
N ILE A 54 21.20 4.78 -9.37
CA ILE A 54 20.81 5.24 -8.03
C ILE A 54 21.67 4.56 -6.97
N LEU A 55 21.83 3.23 -7.06
CA LEU A 55 22.61 2.43 -6.11
C LEU A 55 24.09 2.86 -6.06
N ALA A 56 24.70 3.15 -7.21
CA ALA A 56 26.10 3.56 -7.30
C ALA A 56 26.36 4.94 -6.69
N GLU A 57 25.37 5.83 -6.68
CA GLU A 57 25.50 7.17 -6.11
C GLU A 57 25.14 7.23 -4.61
N LEU A 58 24.44 6.23 -4.06
CA LEU A 58 24.06 6.19 -2.63
C LEU A 58 25.20 6.54 -1.65
N PRO A 59 26.46 6.07 -1.82
CA PRO A 59 27.55 6.40 -0.90
C PRO A 59 27.93 7.89 -0.87
N LYS A 60 27.55 8.64 -1.91
CA LYS A 60 27.87 10.08 -2.06
C LYS A 60 26.76 10.99 -1.53
N LEU A 61 25.60 10.42 -1.22
CA LEU A 61 24.42 11.15 -0.74
C LEU A 61 24.49 11.40 0.76
N ASN A 62 23.90 12.51 1.21
CA ASN A 62 23.63 12.74 2.62
C ASN A 62 22.38 11.96 3.10
N GLU A 63 22.11 11.95 4.40
CA GLU A 63 21.00 11.16 4.97
C GLU A 63 19.62 11.56 4.45
N PHE A 64 19.38 12.86 4.22
CA PHE A 64 18.11 13.34 3.65
C PHE A 64 17.93 12.86 2.21
N GLU A 65 18.98 12.96 1.39
CA GLU A 65 18.98 12.48 0.01
C GLU A 65 18.82 10.95 -0.07
N LYS A 66 19.47 10.20 0.83
CA LYS A 66 19.29 8.74 0.93
C LYS A 66 17.85 8.37 1.27
N ALA A 67 17.21 9.10 2.19
CA ALA A 67 15.81 8.86 2.55
C ALA A 67 14.87 9.00 1.35
N GLN A 68 15.20 9.84 0.36
CA GLN A 68 14.47 9.96 -0.90
C GLN A 68 14.92 8.93 -1.96
N ALA A 69 16.21 8.59 -1.99
CA ALA A 69 16.77 7.70 -3.00
C ALA A 69 16.36 6.24 -2.79
N TYR A 70 16.22 5.78 -1.54
CA TYR A 70 15.81 4.41 -1.23
C TYR A 70 14.41 4.06 -1.77
N PRO A 71 13.35 4.85 -1.55
CA PRO A 71 12.05 4.61 -2.20
C PRO A 71 12.12 4.58 -3.73
N ALA A 72 12.90 5.48 -4.35
CA ALA A 72 13.08 5.49 -5.80
C ALA A 72 13.78 4.21 -6.31
N LEU A 73 14.86 3.80 -5.62
CA LEU A 73 15.61 2.59 -5.91
C LEU A 73 14.71 1.34 -5.81
N THR A 74 13.99 1.18 -4.69
CA THR A 74 13.10 0.02 -4.49
C THR A 74 12.01 -0.06 -5.55
N ARG A 75 11.40 1.06 -5.92
CA ARG A 75 10.42 1.13 -7.03
C ARG A 75 11.03 0.71 -8.37
N LYS A 76 12.26 1.17 -8.67
CA LYS A 76 12.97 0.82 -9.91
C LYS A 76 13.32 -0.66 -9.97
N ILE A 77 13.81 -1.23 -8.87
CA ILE A 77 14.09 -2.66 -8.75
C ILE A 77 12.81 -3.47 -8.97
N ALA A 78 11.68 -3.06 -8.40
CA ALA A 78 10.41 -3.76 -8.56
C ALA A 78 9.92 -3.83 -10.02
N GLN A 79 10.39 -2.93 -10.90
CA GLN A 79 10.07 -2.90 -12.33
C GLN A 79 10.97 -3.80 -13.18
N ILE A 80 12.05 -4.37 -12.62
CA ILE A 80 12.96 -5.24 -13.35
C ILE A 80 12.30 -6.61 -13.58
N GLU A 81 12.29 -7.07 -14.84
CA GLU A 81 11.77 -8.40 -15.21
C GLU A 81 12.79 -9.52 -15.00
N ASP A 82 14.08 -9.23 -15.22
CA ASP A 82 15.19 -10.13 -14.96
C ASP A 82 15.36 -10.34 -13.45
N GLU A 83 14.91 -11.50 -12.96
CA GLU A 83 14.91 -11.86 -11.54
C GLU A 83 16.32 -11.91 -10.94
N GLU A 84 17.27 -12.51 -11.66
CA GLU A 84 18.65 -12.64 -11.18
C GLU A 84 19.30 -11.26 -11.07
N ARG A 85 19.05 -10.39 -12.05
CA ARG A 85 19.49 -9.00 -11.99
C ARG A 85 18.86 -8.25 -10.81
N ALA A 86 17.55 -8.38 -10.61
CA ALA A 86 16.86 -7.70 -9.51
C ALA A 86 17.38 -8.14 -8.14
N LYS A 87 17.51 -9.46 -7.92
CA LYS A 87 18.06 -10.03 -6.68
C LYS A 87 19.47 -9.53 -6.39
N LYS A 88 20.34 -9.54 -7.40
CA LYS A 88 21.72 -9.04 -7.27
C LYS A 88 21.77 -7.55 -6.89
N LEU A 89 20.83 -6.73 -7.36
CA LEU A 89 20.74 -5.32 -6.96
C LEU A 89 20.24 -5.15 -5.53
N ILE A 90 19.25 -5.95 -5.13
CA ILE A 90 18.71 -5.95 -3.76
C ILE A 90 19.81 -6.31 -2.76
N GLU A 91 20.63 -7.33 -3.05
CA GLU A 91 21.74 -7.75 -2.18
C GLU A 91 22.78 -6.65 -1.96
N GLN A 92 22.96 -5.74 -2.93
CA GLN A 92 23.89 -4.62 -2.84
C GLN A 92 23.35 -3.44 -2.02
N ILE A 93 22.07 -3.45 -1.62
CA ILE A 93 21.50 -2.41 -0.76
C ILE A 93 22.13 -2.54 0.64
N PRO A 94 22.85 -1.51 1.14
CA PRO A 94 23.54 -1.60 2.43
C PRO A 94 22.58 -1.68 3.63
N ASP A 95 21.53 -0.86 3.62
CA ASP A 95 20.54 -0.80 4.69
C ASP A 95 19.64 -2.03 4.71
N GLU A 96 19.64 -2.78 5.82
CA GLU A 96 18.90 -4.03 5.95
C GLU A 96 17.39 -3.86 5.84
N LYS A 97 16.85 -2.80 6.44
CA LYS A 97 15.41 -2.51 6.39
C LYS A 97 14.98 -2.21 4.96
N THR A 98 15.74 -1.38 4.25
CA THR A 98 15.49 -1.06 2.84
C THR A 98 15.64 -2.29 1.96
N ARG A 99 16.65 -3.12 2.20
CA ARG A 99 16.84 -4.38 1.48
C ARG A 99 15.64 -5.31 1.65
N ALA A 100 15.15 -5.50 2.88
CA ALA A 100 13.95 -6.29 3.14
C ALA A 100 12.71 -5.73 2.44
N ASN A 101 12.51 -4.40 2.48
CA ASN A 101 11.42 -3.73 1.77
C ASN A 101 11.54 -3.88 0.25
N ALA A 102 12.75 -3.80 -0.31
CA ALA A 102 13.01 -3.98 -1.73
C ALA A 102 12.67 -5.40 -2.19
N THR A 103 13.06 -6.41 -1.42
CA THR A 103 12.68 -7.81 -1.65
C THR A 103 11.16 -7.96 -1.68
N GLU A 104 10.46 -7.43 -0.67
CA GLU A 104 9.01 -7.56 -0.59
C GLU A 104 8.30 -6.85 -1.76
N GLN A 105 8.74 -5.65 -2.14
CA GLN A 105 8.18 -4.93 -3.29
C GLN A 105 8.44 -5.65 -4.61
N PHE A 106 9.65 -6.18 -4.80
CA PHE A 106 10.00 -6.94 -5.99
C PHE A 106 9.15 -8.20 -6.14
N GLU A 107 9.04 -9.02 -5.08
CA GLU A 107 8.19 -10.21 -5.10
C GLU A 107 6.72 -9.86 -5.34
N SER A 108 6.24 -8.78 -4.73
CA SER A 108 4.88 -8.27 -4.96
C SER A 108 4.65 -7.90 -6.43
N ALA A 109 5.58 -7.17 -7.05
CA ALA A 109 5.47 -6.75 -8.43
C ALA A 109 5.55 -7.95 -9.39
N ARG A 110 6.42 -8.92 -9.07
CA ARG A 110 6.54 -10.18 -9.82
C ARG A 110 5.25 -10.99 -9.78
N ILE A 111 4.65 -11.18 -8.60
CA ILE A 111 3.36 -11.89 -8.44
C ILE A 111 2.28 -11.21 -9.30
N ASN A 112 2.18 -9.88 -9.22
CA ASN A 112 1.18 -9.13 -9.97
C ASN A 112 1.39 -9.22 -11.48
N ARG A 113 2.63 -9.11 -11.98
CA ARG A 113 2.93 -9.31 -13.41
C ARG A 113 2.57 -10.72 -13.86
N THR A 114 3.00 -11.74 -13.11
CA THR A 114 2.72 -13.15 -13.40
C THR A 114 1.21 -13.42 -13.49
N ALA A 115 0.42 -12.86 -12.58
CA ALA A 115 -1.04 -12.96 -12.61
C ALA A 115 -1.65 -12.21 -13.83
N LYS A 116 -1.14 -11.02 -14.16
CA LYS A 116 -1.60 -10.22 -15.32
C LYS A 116 -1.30 -10.90 -16.66
N ASP A 117 -0.21 -11.64 -16.74
CA ASP A 117 0.16 -12.45 -17.91
C ASP A 117 -0.70 -13.71 -18.06
N GLY A 118 -1.72 -13.89 -17.22
CA GLY A 118 -2.63 -15.04 -17.24
C GLY A 118 -2.09 -16.29 -16.56
N LYS A 119 -0.91 -16.22 -15.94
CA LYS A 119 -0.25 -17.36 -15.26
C LYS A 119 -0.64 -17.44 -13.79
N LEU A 120 -1.94 -17.53 -13.52
CA LEU A 120 -2.46 -17.46 -12.15
C LEU A 120 -1.88 -18.54 -11.22
N GLU A 121 -1.78 -19.79 -11.67
CA GLU A 121 -1.25 -20.88 -10.86
C GLU A 121 0.23 -20.67 -10.50
N GLU A 122 1.00 -20.02 -11.39
CA GLU A 122 2.38 -19.65 -11.10
C GLU A 122 2.42 -18.51 -10.07
N ALA A 123 1.56 -17.50 -10.22
CA ALA A 123 1.43 -16.43 -9.22
C ALA A 123 1.05 -16.97 -7.83
N LYS A 124 0.15 -17.96 -7.75
CA LYS A 124 -0.20 -18.65 -6.50
C LYS A 124 0.97 -19.40 -5.89
N LYS A 125 1.78 -20.09 -6.70
CA LYS A 125 3.01 -20.74 -6.22
C LYS A 125 4.02 -19.73 -5.67
N LEU A 126 4.20 -18.60 -6.35
CA LEU A 126 5.04 -17.51 -5.84
C LEU A 126 4.55 -16.98 -4.50
N ILE A 127 3.24 -16.80 -4.35
CA ILE A 127 2.64 -16.43 -3.06
C ILE A 127 2.92 -17.49 -1.99
N GLY A 128 2.71 -18.77 -2.29
CA GLY A 128 2.96 -19.87 -1.35
C GLY A 128 4.41 -19.98 -0.87
N ASN A 129 5.36 -19.46 -1.64
CA ASN A 129 6.78 -19.41 -1.28
C ASN A 129 7.17 -18.20 -0.42
N LEU A 130 6.27 -17.23 -0.20
CA LEU A 130 6.54 -16.11 0.69
C LEU A 130 6.69 -16.61 2.13
N SER A 131 7.65 -16.06 2.86
CA SER A 131 7.97 -16.49 4.23
C SER A 131 6.93 -16.09 5.28
N LYS A 132 6.18 -15.02 5.04
CA LYS A 132 5.21 -14.46 5.99
C LYS A 132 3.79 -14.81 5.56
N LYS A 133 3.10 -15.60 6.38
CA LYS A 133 1.69 -15.97 6.22
C LYS A 133 0.77 -14.76 6.00
N LYS A 134 0.93 -13.71 6.80
CA LYS A 134 0.22 -12.42 6.65
C LYS A 134 0.36 -11.84 5.25
N THR A 135 1.58 -11.84 4.70
CA THR A 135 1.83 -11.36 3.34
C THR A 135 1.14 -12.26 2.31
N GLN A 136 1.14 -13.59 2.52
CA GLN A 136 0.42 -14.51 1.63
C GLN A 136 -1.07 -14.18 1.55
N ILE A 137 -1.72 -14.00 2.70
CA ILE A 137 -3.14 -13.62 2.81
C ILE A 137 -3.39 -12.31 2.07
N GLN A 138 -2.59 -11.28 2.35
CA GLN A 138 -2.71 -9.97 1.70
C GLN A 138 -2.60 -10.05 0.17
N LYS A 139 -1.67 -10.86 -0.37
CA LYS A 139 -1.52 -11.02 -1.82
C LYS A 139 -2.68 -11.77 -2.46
N LEU A 140 -3.18 -12.83 -1.81
CA LEU A 140 -4.34 -13.56 -2.30
C LEU A 140 -5.59 -12.67 -2.33
N VAL A 141 -5.84 -11.91 -1.25
CA VAL A 141 -6.95 -10.95 -1.18
C VAL A 141 -6.80 -9.86 -2.24
N ALA A 142 -5.61 -9.28 -2.41
CA ALA A 142 -5.37 -8.24 -3.42
C ALA A 142 -5.61 -8.75 -4.84
N LEU A 143 -5.11 -9.93 -5.20
CA LEU A 143 -5.38 -10.53 -6.50
C LEU A 143 -6.88 -10.81 -6.67
N ALA A 144 -7.55 -11.37 -5.66
CA ALA A 144 -8.98 -11.63 -5.73
C ALA A 144 -9.78 -10.37 -6.02
N MET A 145 -9.46 -9.26 -5.35
CA MET A 145 -10.09 -7.96 -5.60
C MET A 145 -9.80 -7.44 -7.02
N GLU A 146 -8.58 -7.62 -7.54
CA GLU A 146 -8.22 -7.21 -8.91
C GLU A 146 -9.01 -7.99 -9.97
N PHE A 147 -9.15 -9.31 -9.81
CA PHE A 147 -9.97 -10.14 -10.69
C PHE A 147 -11.46 -9.77 -10.58
N HIS A 148 -11.97 -9.57 -9.36
CA HIS A 148 -13.37 -9.18 -9.17
C HIS A 148 -13.70 -7.84 -9.86
N LYS A 149 -12.79 -6.86 -9.80
CA LYS A 149 -12.97 -5.54 -10.41
C LYS A 149 -13.19 -5.58 -11.92
N LYS A 150 -12.67 -6.59 -12.63
CA LYS A 150 -12.88 -6.75 -14.09
C LYS A 150 -14.32 -7.10 -14.44
N ASN A 151 -15.08 -7.63 -13.47
CA ASN A 151 -16.51 -7.90 -13.58
C ASN A 151 -16.92 -8.92 -14.68
N ILE A 152 -15.99 -9.80 -15.08
CA ILE A 152 -16.24 -10.89 -16.04
C ILE A 152 -16.52 -12.18 -15.25
N GLU A 153 -17.45 -13.02 -15.70
CA GLU A 153 -17.89 -14.23 -14.99
C GLU A 153 -16.74 -15.15 -14.56
N LYS A 154 -15.83 -15.47 -15.49
CA LYS A 154 -14.62 -16.28 -15.22
C LYS A 154 -13.71 -15.63 -14.17
N ASP A 155 -13.58 -14.30 -14.18
CA ASP A 155 -12.75 -13.57 -13.22
C ASP A 155 -13.42 -13.53 -11.83
N ARG A 156 -14.75 -13.52 -11.76
CA ARG A 156 -15.49 -13.64 -10.49
C ARG A 156 -15.29 -15.00 -9.85
N GLU A 157 -15.33 -16.09 -10.62
CA GLU A 157 -15.02 -17.44 -10.12
C GLU A 157 -13.57 -17.51 -9.62
N THR A 158 -12.65 -16.93 -10.39
CA THR A 158 -11.23 -16.82 -10.03
C THR A 158 -11.05 -16.08 -8.71
N ALA A 159 -11.70 -14.93 -8.55
CA ALA A 159 -11.67 -14.15 -7.31
C ALA A 159 -12.22 -14.94 -6.12
N ALA A 160 -13.33 -15.67 -6.31
CA ALA A 160 -13.90 -16.51 -5.26
C ALA A 160 -12.94 -17.64 -4.83
N ASN A 161 -12.24 -18.26 -5.77
CA ASN A 161 -11.26 -19.31 -5.46
C ASN A 161 -10.02 -18.75 -4.75
N LEU A 162 -9.50 -17.59 -5.17
CA LEU A 162 -8.41 -16.91 -4.46
C LEU A 162 -8.79 -16.53 -3.03
N MET A 163 -10.04 -16.11 -2.80
CA MET A 163 -10.52 -15.84 -1.44
C MET A 163 -10.65 -17.10 -0.60
N LYS A 164 -11.05 -18.25 -1.17
CA LYS A 164 -11.04 -19.54 -0.45
C LYS A 164 -9.62 -19.92 -0.02
N ASP A 165 -8.64 -19.71 -0.89
CA ASP A 165 -7.23 -19.96 -0.57
C ASP A 165 -6.76 -19.03 0.56
N ALA A 166 -7.09 -17.73 0.51
CA ALA A 166 -6.77 -16.78 1.58
C ALA A 166 -7.41 -17.19 2.91
N LYS A 167 -8.68 -17.62 2.86
CA LYS A 167 -9.43 -18.09 4.02
C LYS A 167 -8.82 -19.35 4.63
N ALA A 168 -8.31 -20.27 3.81
CA ALA A 168 -7.67 -21.49 4.30
C ALA A 168 -6.38 -21.23 5.11
N LEU A 169 -5.80 -20.03 4.98
CA LEU A 169 -4.65 -19.63 5.77
C LEU A 169 -5.07 -19.07 7.14
N ILE A 170 -6.20 -18.41 7.31
CA ILE A 170 -6.54 -17.76 8.59
C ILE A 170 -7.05 -18.75 9.65
N ASN A 171 -6.97 -18.33 10.92
CA ASN A 171 -7.74 -18.94 11.99
C ASN A 171 -9.15 -18.31 12.01
N GLU A 172 -10.22 -19.10 11.88
CA GLU A 172 -11.61 -18.56 11.94
C GLU A 172 -11.97 -18.06 13.36
N PHE A 173 -11.23 -18.51 14.39
CA PHE A 173 -11.41 -18.11 15.78
C PHE A 173 -10.10 -17.53 16.31
N PRO A 174 -9.74 -16.30 15.90
CA PRO A 174 -8.43 -15.73 16.19
C PRO A 174 -8.22 -15.56 17.70
N GLU A 175 -7.04 -15.94 18.17
CA GLU A 175 -6.67 -15.93 19.59
C GLU A 175 -5.85 -14.69 20.00
N ASP A 176 -5.21 -14.04 19.01
CA ASP A 176 -4.38 -12.85 19.23
C ASP A 176 -4.63 -11.74 18.19
N GLU A 177 -3.96 -10.61 18.40
CA GLU A 177 -4.12 -9.42 17.55
C GLU A 177 -3.69 -9.65 16.10
N ASP A 178 -2.63 -10.44 15.88
CA ASP A 178 -2.13 -10.71 14.54
C ASP A 178 -3.11 -11.62 13.78
N GLU A 179 -3.68 -12.63 14.44
CA GLU A 179 -4.71 -13.49 13.85
C GLU A 179 -6.00 -12.71 13.55
N ILE A 180 -6.41 -11.78 14.42
CA ILE A 180 -7.56 -10.90 14.13
C ILE A 180 -7.24 -10.04 12.91
N ASN A 181 -6.04 -9.44 12.83
CA ASN A 181 -5.66 -8.62 11.68
C ASN A 181 -5.69 -9.43 10.37
N ASP A 182 -5.21 -10.67 10.39
CA ASP A 182 -5.22 -11.59 9.25
C ASP A 182 -6.66 -11.95 8.83
N LEU A 183 -7.54 -12.30 9.79
CA LEU A 183 -8.95 -12.55 9.54
C LEU A 183 -9.65 -11.31 8.95
N MET A 184 -9.34 -10.12 9.47
CA MET A 184 -9.96 -8.88 9.03
C MET A 184 -9.52 -8.45 7.62
N GLU A 185 -8.33 -8.86 7.16
CA GLU A 185 -7.95 -8.71 5.75
C GLU A 185 -8.79 -9.63 4.84
N VAL A 186 -9.08 -10.86 5.28
CA VAL A 186 -9.98 -11.78 4.56
C VAL A 186 -11.43 -11.27 4.55
N VAL A 187 -11.93 -10.73 5.67
CA VAL A 187 -13.25 -10.08 5.76
C VAL A 187 -13.35 -8.93 4.77
N LYS A 188 -12.31 -8.09 4.65
CA LYS A 188 -12.26 -6.98 3.67
C LYS A 188 -12.45 -7.49 2.23
N GLY A 189 -11.74 -8.55 1.84
CA GLY A 189 -11.88 -9.15 0.51
C GLY A 189 -13.27 -9.72 0.26
N TYR A 190 -13.78 -10.51 1.22
CA TYR A 190 -15.11 -11.09 1.10
C TYR A 190 -16.22 -10.03 1.13
N ALA A 191 -16.07 -8.92 1.85
CA ALA A 191 -17.10 -7.88 1.88
C ALA A 191 -17.44 -7.34 0.48
N VAL A 192 -16.47 -7.38 -0.45
CA VAL A 192 -16.66 -7.00 -1.85
C VAL A 192 -17.10 -8.20 -2.71
N ILE A 193 -16.52 -9.39 -2.50
CA ILE A 193 -16.67 -10.54 -3.40
C ILE A 193 -17.86 -11.45 -3.04
N ASP A 194 -18.03 -11.74 -1.75
CA ASP A 194 -19.09 -12.59 -1.18
C ASP A 194 -19.39 -12.12 0.25
N HIS A 195 -20.29 -11.13 0.35
CA HIS A 195 -20.63 -10.50 1.62
C HIS A 195 -21.24 -11.48 2.62
N VAL A 196 -21.88 -12.57 2.17
CA VAL A 196 -22.44 -13.59 3.08
C VAL A 196 -21.33 -14.25 3.89
N GLN A 197 -20.22 -14.60 3.25
CA GLN A 197 -19.03 -15.11 3.94
C GLN A 197 -18.36 -14.06 4.82
N ALA A 198 -18.29 -12.81 4.35
CA ALA A 198 -17.72 -11.71 5.12
C ALA A 198 -18.44 -11.53 6.47
N PHE A 199 -19.77 -11.50 6.44
CA PHE A 199 -20.57 -11.44 7.67
C PHE A 199 -20.41 -12.68 8.54
N ARG A 200 -20.29 -13.89 7.96
CA ARG A 200 -20.05 -15.12 8.74
C ARG A 200 -18.75 -15.04 9.54
N LEU A 201 -17.68 -14.54 8.92
CA LEU A 201 -16.38 -14.39 9.56
C LEU A 201 -16.34 -13.23 10.56
N PHE A 202 -17.04 -12.13 10.26
CA PHE A 202 -17.02 -10.95 11.11
C PHE A 202 -17.96 -11.03 12.32
N ASP A 203 -19.04 -11.82 12.26
CA ASP A 203 -20.01 -11.96 13.35
C ASP A 203 -19.37 -12.30 14.72
N PRO A 204 -18.53 -13.35 14.86
CA PRO A 204 -17.89 -13.67 16.14
C PRO A 204 -16.87 -12.61 16.61
N ILE A 205 -16.33 -11.80 15.69
CA ILE A 205 -15.39 -10.73 16.04
C ILE A 205 -16.08 -9.60 16.82
N VAL A 206 -17.39 -9.42 16.65
CA VAL A 206 -18.15 -8.42 17.43
C VAL A 206 -18.10 -8.73 18.92
N ASP A 207 -18.15 -10.01 19.31
CA ASP A 207 -18.04 -10.43 20.71
C ASP A 207 -16.63 -10.15 21.25
N GLN A 208 -15.59 -10.44 20.48
CA GLN A 208 -14.21 -10.10 20.86
C GLN A 208 -13.99 -8.59 20.99
N ILE A 209 -14.59 -7.78 20.10
CA ILE A 209 -14.54 -6.31 20.19
C ILE A 209 -15.27 -5.85 21.47
N ASN A 210 -16.41 -6.45 21.81
CA ASN A 210 -17.13 -6.14 23.06
C ASN A 210 -16.25 -6.40 24.28
N ASP A 211 -15.62 -7.57 24.36
CA ASP A 211 -14.73 -7.94 25.46
C ASP A 211 -13.54 -6.97 25.57
N PHE A 212 -12.91 -6.65 24.45
CA PHE A 212 -11.78 -5.72 24.40
C PHE A 212 -12.16 -4.31 24.85
N VAL A 213 -13.29 -3.78 24.35
CA VAL A 213 -13.80 -2.45 24.72
C VAL A 213 -14.15 -2.42 26.21
N GLN A 214 -14.79 -3.46 26.73
CA GLN A 214 -15.17 -3.55 28.14
C GLN A 214 -13.94 -3.63 29.05
N ALA A 215 -12.95 -4.47 28.72
CA ALA A 215 -11.69 -4.54 29.44
C ALA A 215 -10.96 -3.18 29.43
N THR A 216 -10.92 -2.51 28.27
CA THR A 216 -10.29 -1.19 28.15
C THR A 216 -11.02 -0.14 28.99
N ALA A 217 -12.36 -0.19 29.08
CA ALA A 217 -13.15 0.71 29.91
C ALA A 217 -12.85 0.55 31.42
N ILE A 218 -12.50 -0.66 31.86
CA ILE A 218 -12.08 -0.92 33.25
C ILE A 218 -10.68 -0.33 33.46
N LEU A 219 -9.74 -0.63 32.58
CA LEU A 219 -8.36 -0.15 32.68
C LEU A 219 -8.26 1.38 32.60
N SER A 220 -9.10 2.03 31.80
CA SER A 220 -9.12 3.49 31.65
C SER A 220 -9.46 4.22 32.96
N LYS A 221 -10.16 3.57 33.90
CA LYS A 221 -10.44 4.15 35.23
C LYS A 221 -9.16 4.35 36.06
N TYR A 222 -8.15 3.52 35.84
CA TYR A 222 -6.88 3.55 36.57
C TYR A 222 -5.80 4.33 35.81
N ASN A 223 -5.92 4.45 34.49
CA ASN A 223 -4.98 5.18 33.65
C ASN A 223 -5.53 6.56 33.25
N LYS A 224 -5.18 7.60 34.03
CA LYS A 224 -5.55 9.01 33.73
C LYS A 224 -5.03 9.53 32.39
N ARG A 225 -4.04 8.87 31.78
CA ARG A 225 -3.52 9.23 30.44
C ARG A 225 -4.31 8.59 29.31
N ASN A 226 -5.16 7.60 29.59
CA ASN A 226 -5.99 6.97 28.58
C ASN A 226 -7.06 7.96 28.08
N ARG A 227 -7.02 8.25 26.77
CA ARG A 227 -7.95 9.19 26.10
C ARG A 227 -9.13 8.50 25.41
N SER A 228 -9.19 7.18 25.45
CA SER A 228 -10.22 6.37 24.78
C SER A 228 -11.58 6.50 25.45
N PHE A 229 -11.61 6.81 26.76
CA PHE A 229 -12.83 6.98 27.53
C PHE A 229 -12.85 8.32 28.26
N LYS A 230 -14.00 8.99 28.27
CA LYS A 230 -14.25 10.22 29.03
C LYS A 230 -15.58 10.08 29.77
N LYS A 231 -15.56 10.28 31.10
CA LYS A 231 -16.74 10.10 31.97
C LYS A 231 -17.41 8.73 31.81
N GLY A 232 -16.63 7.69 31.51
CA GLY A 232 -17.13 6.32 31.34
C GLY A 232 -17.72 6.02 29.96
N GLU A 233 -17.67 6.96 29.01
CA GLU A 233 -18.12 6.79 27.62
C GLU A 233 -16.93 6.76 26.66
N LEU A 234 -17.07 6.01 25.56
CA LEU A 234 -16.13 5.98 24.45
C LEU A 234 -16.05 7.37 23.81
N VAL A 235 -14.83 7.87 23.66
CA VAL A 235 -14.57 9.11 22.95
C VAL A 235 -14.53 8.80 21.46
N MET A 236 -15.46 9.38 20.69
CA MET A 236 -15.46 9.28 19.23
C MET A 236 -14.18 9.91 18.66
N GLN A 237 -13.50 9.20 17.77
CA GLN A 237 -12.28 9.69 17.12
C GLN A 237 -12.61 10.34 15.77
N VAL A 238 -12.43 11.66 15.66
CA VAL A 238 -12.50 12.34 14.37
C VAL A 238 -11.15 12.20 13.66
N ALA A 239 -11.16 12.07 12.34
CA ALA A 239 -9.97 11.83 11.51
C ALA A 239 -8.79 12.75 11.90
N GLY A 240 -7.60 12.16 12.03
CA GLY A 240 -6.36 12.86 12.42
C GLY A 240 -5.95 12.72 13.88
N GLY A 241 -6.80 12.18 14.76
CA GLY A 241 -6.42 11.79 16.12
C GLY A 241 -5.63 10.49 16.16
N GLY A 242 -4.56 10.42 16.95
CA GLY A 242 -3.72 9.23 17.11
C GLY A 242 -4.55 7.96 17.36
N TRP A 243 -4.28 6.94 16.54
CA TRP A 243 -4.94 5.63 16.50
C TRP A 243 -4.62 4.78 17.74
N GLU A 244 -4.85 5.30 18.95
CA GLU A 244 -4.67 4.52 20.16
C GLU A 244 -5.74 3.39 20.22
N ASN A 245 -5.34 2.26 19.62
CA ASN A 245 -5.47 0.87 20.05
C ASN A 245 -6.85 0.22 20.28
N LEU A 246 -7.98 0.90 20.08
CA LEU A 246 -9.27 0.19 20.16
C LEU A 246 -9.59 -0.53 18.84
N LEU A 247 -9.86 -1.85 18.94
CA LEU A 247 -10.26 -2.70 17.81
C LEU A 247 -11.47 -2.13 17.05
N ILE A 248 -12.40 -1.48 17.75
CA ILE A 248 -13.59 -0.86 17.15
C ILE A 248 -13.24 0.21 16.10
N TYR A 249 -12.18 0.99 16.33
CA TYR A 249 -11.74 2.04 15.40
C TYR A 249 -10.86 1.49 14.28
N ARG A 250 -10.05 0.46 14.60
CA ARG A 250 -9.16 -0.17 13.62
C ARG A 250 -9.93 -0.78 12.45
N TYR A 251 -11.09 -1.37 12.71
CA TYR A 251 -11.85 -2.11 11.70
C TYR A 251 -13.05 -1.35 11.12
N ILE A 252 -13.08 -0.02 11.28
CA ILE A 252 -14.13 0.82 10.69
C ILE A 252 -14.22 0.61 9.18
N GLY A 253 -13.08 0.51 8.48
CA GLY A 253 -13.07 0.33 7.02
C GLY A 253 -13.82 -0.93 6.59
N GLN A 254 -13.61 -2.05 7.29
CA GLN A 254 -14.29 -3.31 7.05
C GLN A 254 -15.78 -3.22 7.39
N MET A 255 -16.15 -2.61 8.51
CA MET A 255 -17.56 -2.40 8.88
C MET A 255 -18.29 -1.52 7.85
N GLN A 256 -17.61 -0.52 7.29
CA GLN A 256 -18.14 0.31 6.21
C GLN A 256 -18.35 -0.47 4.92
N LEU A 257 -17.40 -1.33 4.53
CA LEU A 257 -17.56 -2.21 3.37
C LEU A 257 -18.74 -3.18 3.55
N LEU A 258 -18.88 -3.78 4.73
CA LEU A 258 -20.03 -4.63 5.06
C LEU A 258 -21.35 -3.86 5.02
N GLY A 259 -21.36 -2.63 5.54
CA GLY A 259 -22.52 -1.75 5.47
C GLY A 259 -22.92 -1.35 4.05
N LYS A 260 -21.94 -1.14 3.16
CA LYS A 260 -22.19 -0.94 1.73
C LYS A 260 -22.76 -2.19 1.06
N ALA A 261 -22.28 -3.37 1.43
CA ALA A 261 -22.73 -4.62 0.84
C ALA A 261 -24.14 -5.04 1.28
N ASP A 262 -24.46 -4.93 2.57
CA ASP A 262 -25.80 -5.20 3.13
C ASP A 262 -26.02 -4.38 4.40
N LEU A 263 -26.64 -3.21 4.23
CA LEU A 263 -26.92 -2.28 5.34
C LEU A 263 -27.86 -2.89 6.39
N ASN A 264 -28.83 -3.71 5.98
CA ASN A 264 -29.79 -4.30 6.90
C ASN A 264 -29.09 -5.30 7.83
N ARG A 265 -28.28 -6.19 7.26
CA ARG A 265 -27.52 -7.16 8.03
C ARG A 265 -26.46 -6.49 8.90
N MET A 266 -25.79 -5.46 8.38
CA MET A 266 -24.85 -4.68 9.20
C MET A 266 -25.57 -3.98 10.36
N ASN A 267 -26.76 -3.41 10.15
CA ASN A 267 -27.54 -2.79 11.22
C ASN A 267 -27.92 -3.80 12.31
N LEU A 268 -28.35 -5.02 11.94
CA LEU A 268 -28.56 -6.10 12.90
C LEU A 268 -27.28 -6.42 13.68
N LEU A 269 -26.15 -6.50 12.99
CA LEU A 269 -24.86 -6.78 13.62
C LEU A 269 -24.43 -5.66 14.58
N THR A 270 -24.66 -4.39 14.23
CA THR A 270 -24.37 -3.26 15.14
C THR A 270 -25.15 -3.35 16.45
N ASN A 271 -26.34 -3.95 16.44
CA ASN A 271 -27.13 -4.10 17.68
C ASN A 271 -26.50 -5.08 18.67
N LYS A 272 -25.58 -5.95 18.23
CA LYS A 272 -24.82 -6.85 19.11
C LYS A 272 -23.73 -6.16 19.92
N PHE A 273 -23.35 -4.92 19.59
CA PHE A 273 -22.44 -4.15 20.44
C PHE A 273 -23.10 -3.88 21.79
N GLN A 274 -22.45 -4.32 22.87
CA GLN A 274 -23.00 -4.34 24.21
C GLN A 274 -23.17 -2.93 24.79
N ARG A 275 -22.22 -2.03 24.52
CA ARG A 275 -22.28 -0.64 24.98
C ARG A 275 -23.04 0.25 24.00
N VAL A 276 -23.85 1.16 24.55
CA VAL A 276 -24.68 2.09 23.75
C VAL A 276 -23.83 3.06 22.93
N ASP A 277 -22.75 3.57 23.51
CA ASP A 277 -21.79 4.45 22.84
C ASP A 277 -21.08 3.73 21.68
N ALA A 278 -20.55 2.52 21.89
CA ALA A 278 -19.95 1.68 20.85
C ALA A 278 -20.91 1.42 19.69
N ARG A 279 -22.14 1.00 20.01
CA ARG A 279 -23.21 0.78 19.02
C ARG A 279 -23.49 2.04 18.21
N THR A 280 -23.60 3.18 18.87
CA THR A 280 -23.90 4.47 18.23
C THR A 280 -22.76 4.89 17.29
N ILE A 281 -21.52 4.75 17.74
CA ILE A 281 -20.31 5.04 16.96
C ILE A 281 -20.26 4.17 15.70
N VAL A 282 -20.46 2.86 15.83
CA VAL A 282 -20.41 1.95 14.68
C VAL A 282 -21.53 2.28 13.68
N LYS A 283 -22.76 2.51 14.16
CA LYS A 283 -23.87 2.93 13.29
C LYS A 283 -23.56 4.22 12.54
N LEU A 284 -22.95 5.19 13.21
CA LEU A 284 -22.56 6.45 12.57
C LEU A 284 -21.50 6.23 11.49
N TYR A 285 -20.45 5.46 11.74
CA TYR A 285 -19.43 5.19 10.72
C TYR A 285 -19.97 4.35 9.56
N VAL A 286 -20.82 3.36 9.83
CA VAL A 286 -21.50 2.58 8.79
C VAL A 286 -22.36 3.49 7.92
N ALA A 287 -23.16 4.37 8.54
CA ALA A 287 -23.96 5.36 7.81
C ALA A 287 -23.08 6.32 7.00
N GLN A 288 -21.98 6.82 7.57
CA GLN A 288 -21.02 7.66 6.84
C GLN A 288 -20.39 6.93 5.65
N GLY A 289 -20.01 5.66 5.82
CA GLY A 289 -19.45 4.84 4.75
C GLY A 289 -20.46 4.57 3.63
N PHE A 290 -21.71 4.34 4.00
CA PHE A 290 -22.83 4.13 3.07
C PHE A 290 -23.21 5.41 2.31
N LEU A 291 -23.22 6.56 2.99
CA LEU A 291 -23.60 7.86 2.41
C LEU A 291 -22.48 8.56 1.63
N LYS A 292 -21.22 8.12 1.76
CA LYS A 292 -20.14 8.61 0.91
C LYS A 292 -20.45 8.22 -0.53
N VAL A 293 -21.02 9.17 -1.28
CA VAL A 293 -21.21 9.09 -2.72
C VAL A 293 -19.84 8.85 -3.33
N GLU A 294 -19.67 7.69 -3.96
CA GLU A 294 -18.56 7.49 -4.88
C GLU A 294 -18.77 8.50 -6.00
N LYS A 295 -17.97 9.56 -6.02
CA LYS A 295 -17.83 10.39 -7.22
C LYS A 295 -17.20 9.51 -8.29
N GLU A 296 -18.03 8.72 -8.97
CA GLU A 296 -17.66 8.07 -10.22
C GLU A 296 -17.35 9.17 -11.24
N GLY A 297 -16.06 9.33 -11.59
CA GLY A 297 -15.65 10.18 -12.71
C GLY A 297 -14.43 11.09 -12.51
N GLU A 298 -13.98 11.33 -11.28
CA GLU A 298 -12.77 12.13 -11.03
C GLU A 298 -11.95 11.45 -9.94
N ASN A 299 -11.16 10.44 -10.33
CA ASN A 299 -9.88 10.07 -9.73
C ASN A 299 -9.26 8.88 -10.49
N GLN A 300 -9.14 9.05 -11.81
CA GLN A 300 -7.99 8.51 -12.53
C GLN A 300 -6.86 9.52 -12.33
N ASN A 301 -6.19 9.43 -11.17
CA ASN A 301 -4.88 10.02 -10.81
C ASN A 301 -4.82 10.25 -9.28
N PHE A 302 -4.86 9.17 -8.49
CA PHE A 302 -4.32 9.21 -7.12
C PHE A 302 -2.90 8.63 -7.10
N GLU A 303 -2.05 9.20 -7.93
CA GLU A 303 -0.59 9.24 -7.78
C GLU A 303 -0.15 10.56 -8.43
N ASN A 304 -0.43 11.71 -7.77
CA ASN A 304 0.25 13.02 -7.93
C ASN A 304 -0.56 14.19 -7.33
N SER A 305 -0.83 14.18 -6.02
CA SER A 305 -1.28 15.40 -5.34
C SER A 305 -0.90 15.41 -3.85
N GLU A 306 0.39 15.37 -3.57
CA GLU A 306 0.93 16.08 -2.41
C GLU A 306 1.45 17.42 -2.93
N GLU A 307 0.56 18.38 -3.13
CA GLU A 307 0.88 19.81 -3.01
C GLU A 307 -0.42 20.60 -3.05
N ILE A 308 -0.40 21.73 -2.32
CA ILE A 308 -1.45 22.73 -2.15
C ILE A 308 -2.47 22.39 -1.07
N TYR A 309 -2.20 22.84 0.16
CA TYR A 309 -3.04 23.84 0.84
C TYR A 309 -2.19 24.59 1.89
N PHE A 310 -1.78 25.82 1.51
CA PHE A 310 -1.48 26.91 2.44
C PHE A 310 -2.65 27.89 2.42
N SER A 311 -2.82 28.65 3.52
CA SER A 311 -3.81 29.72 3.79
C SER A 311 -5.18 29.19 4.21
N PHE A 312 -5.72 29.43 5.43
CA PHE A 312 -5.56 30.49 6.42
C PHE A 312 -5.57 29.94 7.86
#